data_AF-A0A1I0CZ55-F1
#
_entry.id   AF-A0A1I0CZ55-F1
#
_cell.length_a   1.000
_cell.length_b   1.000
_cell.length_c   1.000
_cell.angle_alpha   90.00
_cell.angle_beta   90.00
_cell.angle_gamma   90.00
#
_symmetry.space_group_name_H-M   'P 1'
#
loop_
_entity.id
_entity.type
_entity.pdbx_description
1 polymer ?
#
loop_
_entity_poly.entity_id
_entity_poly.type
_entity_poly.pdbx_seq_one_letter_code
_entity_poly.pdbx_strand_id
1 'polypeptide(L)' 'MIAKEFGVSKSTVHKDLTERLPEINPELWKEVKEILTYHKSIRHLRGGAATKKKYNDEDKKEPIS' A
#
# COMPACT_ATOMS: atom_id res chain seq x y z
N MET A 1 -2.30 -3.26 -0.01
CA MET A 1 -3.45 -3.07 -0.90
C MET A 1 -2.95 -3.26 -2.30
N ILE A 2 -2.38 -2.27 -3.00
CA ILE A 2 -1.89 -2.50 -4.39
C ILE A 2 -0.94 -3.71 -4.52
N ALA A 3 0.17 -3.72 -3.78
CA ALA A 3 1.12 -4.86 -3.85
C ALA A 3 0.53 -6.22 -3.44
N LYS A 4 -0.50 -6.22 -2.58
CA LYS A 4 -1.11 -7.47 -2.09
C LYS A 4 -2.06 -8.05 -3.14
N GLU A 5 -2.75 -7.20 -3.89
CA GLU A 5 -3.67 -7.56 -4.97
C GLU A 5 -2.93 -8.02 -6.23
N PHE A 6 -1.80 -7.41 -6.57
CA PHE A 6 -0.99 -7.82 -7.73
C PHE A 6 -0.04 -8.99 -7.43
N GLY A 7 -0.02 -9.52 -6.20
CA GLY A 7 0.83 -10.67 -5.82
C GLY A 7 2.34 -10.40 -5.88
N VAL A 8 2.74 -9.14 -6.01
CA VAL A 8 4.14 -8.72 -6.18
C VAL A 8 4.61 -7.87 -5.01
N SER A 9 5.92 -7.80 -4.80
CA SER A 9 6.46 -7.04 -3.69
C SER A 9 6.18 -5.54 -3.83
N LYS A 10 6.06 -4.85 -2.70
CA LYS A 10 5.76 -3.41 -2.65
C LYS A 10 6.84 -2.57 -3.37
N SER A 11 8.10 -3.00 -3.29
CA SER A 11 9.22 -2.38 -4.02
C SER A 11 9.14 -2.65 -5.52
N THR A 12 8.77 -3.87 -5.93
CA THR A 12 8.61 -4.23 -7.35
C THR A 12 7.52 -3.38 -7.99
N VAL A 13 6.35 -3.27 -7.35
CA VAL A 13 5.25 -2.42 -7.82
C VAL A 13 5.65 -0.95 -7.91
N HIS A 14 6.36 -0.43 -6.89
CA HIS A 14 6.77 0.98 -6.94
C HIS A 14 7.72 1.22 -8.11
N LYS A 15 8.76 0.40 -8.28
CA LYS A 15 9.69 0.52 -9.42
C LYS A 15 8.98 0.47 -10.76
N ASP A 16 8.13 -0.52 -10.98
CA ASP A 16 7.43 -0.64 -12.27
C ASP A 16 6.49 0.54 -12.52
N LEU A 17 5.79 1.05 -11.50
CA LEU A 17 4.86 2.18 -11.65
C LEU A 17 5.53 3.56 -11.73
N THR A 18 6.67 3.77 -11.06
CA THR A 18 7.34 5.08 -11.04
C THR A 18 8.46 5.22 -12.05
N GLU A 19 9.12 4.13 -12.45
CA GLU A 19 10.26 4.15 -13.37
C GLU A 19 9.88 3.62 -14.76
N ARG A 20 9.26 2.43 -14.85
CA ARG A 20 8.97 1.79 -16.15
C ARG A 20 7.69 2.29 -16.83
N LEU A 21 6.62 2.50 -16.08
CA LEU A 21 5.32 2.90 -16.63
C LEU A 21 5.35 4.26 -17.37
N PRO A 22 6.02 5.32 -16.86
CA PRO A 22 6.10 6.59 -17.60
C PRO A 22 6.87 6.48 -18.91
N GLU A 23 7.85 5.58 -19.00
CA GLU A 23 8.65 5.34 -20.20
C GLU A 23 7.87 4.55 -21.27
N ILE A 24 7.05 3.58 -20.84
CA ILE A 24 6.28 2.72 -21.75
C ILE A 24 4.94 3.37 -22.14
N ASN A 25 4.22 3.93 -21.18
CA ASN A 25 2.91 4.54 -21.40
C ASN A 25 2.65 5.71 -20.43
N PRO A 26 2.99 6.95 -20.85
CA PRO A 26 2.82 8.14 -20.02
C PRO A 26 1.35 8.50 -19.73
N GLU A 27 0.42 8.10 -20.60
CA GLU A 27 -1.00 8.38 -20.39
C GLU A 27 -1.58 7.48 -19.28
N LEU A 28 -1.26 6.18 -19.34
CA LEU A 28 -1.63 5.22 -18.30
C LEU A 28 -0.99 5.58 -16.95
N TRP A 29 0.24 6.11 -16.96
CA TRP A 29 0.88 6.61 -15.74
C TRP A 29 0.10 7.74 -15.06
N LYS A 30 -0.51 8.66 -15.82
CA LYS A 30 -1.30 9.76 -15.24
C LYS A 30 -2.49 9.20 -14.45
N GLU A 31 -3.23 8.27 -15.03
CA GLU A 31 -4.36 7.62 -14.39
C GLU A 31 -3.94 6.88 -13.10
N VAL A 32 -2.87 6.09 -13.20
CA VAL A 32 -2.36 5.34 -12.04
C VAL A 32 -1.83 6.28 -10.95
N LYS A 33 -1.24 7.41 -11.32
CA LYS A 33 -0.75 8.43 -10.38
C LYS A 33 -1.88 9.06 -9.58
N GLU A 34 -3.02 9.34 -10.20
CA GLU A 34 -4.21 9.83 -9.49
C GLU A 34 -4.71 8.82 -8.47
N ILE A 35 -4.82 7.54 -8.86
CA ILE A 35 -5.24 6.45 -7.97
C ILE A 35 -4.25 6.28 -6.79
N LEU A 36 -2.95 6.35 -7.06
CA LEU A 36 -1.91 6.30 -6.01
C LEU A 36 -2.01 7.47 -5.04
N THR A 37 -2.29 8.67 -5.56
CA THR A 37 -2.45 9.89 -4.76
C THR A 37 -3.69 9.80 -3.87
N TYR A 38 -4.82 9.33 -4.43
CA TYR A 38 -6.01 9.03 -3.67
C TYR A 38 -5.74 8.00 -2.55
N HIS A 39 -5.08 6.89 -2.87
CA HIS A 39 -4.69 5.88 -1.88
C HIS A 39 -3.77 6.43 -0.77
N LYS A 40 -2.89 7.38 -1.07
CA LYS A 40 -2.08 8.08 -0.08
C LYS A 40 -2.93 8.98 0.82
N SER A 41 -3.89 9.73 0.26
CA SER A 41 -4.76 10.62 1.04
C SER A 41 -5.62 9.85 2.06
N ILE A 42 -6.21 8.72 1.66
CA ILE A 42 -7.05 7.90 2.54
C ILE A 42 -6.24 7.03 3.51
N ARG A 43 -4.90 6.98 3.39
CA ARG A 43 -4.03 6.23 4.30
C ARG A 43 -4.23 6.69 5.74
N HIS A 44 -4.43 7.98 5.97
CA HIS A 44 -4.59 8.53 7.32
C HIS A 44 -5.81 7.96 8.05
N LEU A 45 -6.93 7.77 7.34
CA LEU A 45 -8.13 7.11 7.88
C LEU A 45 -7.86 5.65 8.29
N ARG A 46 -6.98 4.97 7.55
CA ARG A 46 -6.57 3.58 7.84
C ARG A 46 -5.51 3.49 8.93
N GLY A 47 -4.75 4.56 9.18
CA GLY A 47 -3.69 4.61 10.18
C GLY A 47 -4.22 4.39 11.60
N GLY A 48 -5.33 5.04 11.96
CA GLY A 48 -5.95 4.86 13.29
C GLY A 48 -6.43 3.43 13.53
N ALA A 49 -7.00 2.78 12.51
CA ALA A 49 -7.41 1.38 12.58
C ALA A 49 -6.22 0.42 12.68
N ALA A 50 -5.09 0.72 12.03
CA ALA A 50 -3.88 -0.09 12.09
C ALA A 50 -3.26 -0.09 13.49
N THR A 51 -3.20 1.08 14.15
CA THR A 51 -2.72 1.18 15.54
C THR A 51 -3.62 0.39 16.49
N LYS A 52 -4.95 0.57 16.40
CA LYS A 52 -5.90 -0.18 17.25
C LYS A 52 -5.82 -1.69 17.03
N LYS A 53 -5.63 -2.13 15.78
CA LYS A 53 -5.46 -3.55 15.45
C LYS A 53 -4.14 -4.12 15.98
N LYS A 54 -3.05 -3.34 15.93
CA LYS A 54 -1.75 -3.73 16.51
C LYS A 54 -1.87 -4.00 18.01
N TYR A 55 -2.50 -3.11 18.79
CA TYR A 55 -2.69 -3.33 20.23
C TYR A 55 -3.62 -4.52 20.52
N ASN A 56 -4.74 -4.65 19.80
CA ASN A 56 -5.65 -5.79 19.97
C ASN A 56 -5.03 -7.15 19.56
N ASP A 57 -4.10 -7.16 18.59
CA ASP A 57 -3.38 -8.37 18.17
C ASP A 57 -2.17 -8.64 19.09
N GLU A 58 -1.59 -7.61 19.73
CA GLU A 58 -0.55 -7.74 20.76
C GLU A 58 -1.13 -8.29 22.08
N ASP A 59 -2.35 -7.91 22.46
CA ASP A 59 -3.07 -8.47 23.62
C ASP A 59 -3.42 -9.97 23.45
N LYS A 60 -3.41 -10.49 22.22
CA LYS A 60 -3.64 -11.93 21.93
C LYS A 60 -2.39 -12.78 21.93
N LYS A 61 -1.21 -12.19 22.17
CA LYS A 61 -0.04 -12.98 22.52
C LYS A 61 -0.14 -13.30 24.01
N GLU A 62 -0.91 -14.33 24.33
CA GLU A 62 -0.81 -14.97 25.64
C GLU A 62 0.68 -15.21 25.96
N PRO A 63 1.11 -14.96 27.21
CA PRO A 63 2.48 -15.22 27.60
C PRO A 63 2.76 -16.70 27.32
N ILE A 64 3.79 -16.95 26.51
CA ILE A 64 4.36 -18.28 26.38
C ILE A 64 4.76 -18.68 27.81
N SER A 65 4.03 -19.66 28.35
CA SER A 65 4.33 -20.33 29.61
C SER A 65 5.70 -21.01 29.57
#